data_AF-A0A1R3IIR3-F1
#
_entry.id   AF-A0A1R3IIR3-F1
#
_cell.length_a   1.000
_cell.length_b   1.000
_cell.length_c   1.000
_cell.angle_alpha   90.00
_cell.angle_beta   90.00
_cell.angle_gamma   90.00
#
_symmetry.space_group_name_H-M   'P 1'
#
loop_
_entity.id
_entity.type
_entity.pdbx_description
1 polymer ?
#
loop_
_entity_poly.entity_id
_entity_poly.type
_entity_poly.pdbx_seq_one_letter_code
_entity_poly.pdbx_strand_id
1 'polypeptide(L)'
;CAVNFSSEAIPNGIGFGGRINHFGMFLSAGFDQGHTFSCTTFNSPCLSKTSQIIPEVIECWGVVRKGMEQDKQDAVKGTVLERFKEDRHMLNMVGIANASE
;
A
#
# COMPACT_ATOMS: atom_id res chain seq x y z
N CYS A 1 -7.91 6.15 -4.49
CA CYS A 1 -7.14 6.14 -5.76
C CYS A 1 -7.28 4.83 -6.54
N ALA A 2 -8.44 4.17 -6.49
CA ALA A 2 -8.72 2.95 -7.26
C ALA A 2 -10.20 2.90 -7.66
N VAL A 3 -10.72 3.99 -8.23
CA VAL A 3 -12.05 3.97 -8.83
C VAL A 3 -11.94 3.30 -10.20
N ASN A 4 -12.79 2.32 -10.49
CA ASN A 4 -12.84 1.54 -11.75
C ASN A 4 -11.69 0.55 -12.02
N PHE A 5 -11.02 0.02 -11.00
CA PHE A 5 -10.11 -1.12 -11.16
C PHE A 5 -10.70 -2.37 -10.52
N SER A 6 -10.69 -3.50 -11.23
CA SER A 6 -10.94 -4.80 -10.62
C SER A 6 -9.74 -5.21 -9.78
N SER A 7 -9.98 -5.92 -8.68
CA SER A 7 -8.94 -6.41 -7.78
C SER A 7 -7.90 -7.28 -8.51
N GLU A 8 -8.35 -8.05 -9.51
CA GLU A 8 -7.49 -8.88 -10.38
C GLU A 8 -6.42 -8.08 -11.16
N ALA A 9 -6.69 -6.81 -11.47
CA ALA A 9 -5.76 -5.98 -12.25
C ALA A 9 -4.73 -5.25 -11.37
N ILE A 10 -4.93 -5.18 -10.06
CA ILE A 10 -4.03 -4.47 -9.15
C ILE A 10 -3.19 -5.50 -8.39
N PRO A 11 -1.86 -5.52 -8.54
CA PRO A 11 -1.02 -6.43 -7.78
C PRO A 11 -1.14 -6.12 -6.29
N ASN A 12 -1.34 -7.17 -5.49
CA ASN A 12 -1.50 -7.05 -4.04
C ASN A 12 -0.17 -6.63 -3.40
N GLY A 13 -0.10 -5.38 -2.94
CA GLY A 13 1.11 -4.79 -2.41
C GLY A 13 1.09 -3.27 -2.44
N ILE A 14 2.28 -2.67 -2.33
CA ILE A 14 2.49 -1.23 -2.30
C ILE A 14 3.35 -0.84 -3.50
N GLY A 15 2.80 -0.04 -4.41
CA GLY A 15 3.50 0.48 -5.59
C GLY A 15 3.68 2.00 -5.53
N PHE A 16 4.85 2.49 -5.94
CA PHE A 16 5.18 3.91 -6.03
C PHE A 16 5.64 4.29 -7.43
N GLY A 17 4.91 5.22 -8.06
CA GLY A 17 5.23 5.80 -9.36
C GLY A 17 5.20 4.79 -10.52
N GLY A 18 5.07 5.27 -11.75
CA GLY A 18 4.93 4.41 -12.93
C GLY A 18 3.50 3.93 -13.15
N ARG A 19 3.36 2.70 -13.65
CA ARG A 19 2.08 2.09 -14.03
C ARG A 19 1.95 0.69 -13.44
N ILE A 20 0.74 0.15 -13.43
CA ILE A 20 0.47 -1.25 -13.05
C ILE A 20 1.45 -2.17 -13.80
N ASN A 21 2.04 -3.12 -13.06
CA ASN A 21 3.08 -4.07 -13.52
C ASN A 21 4.43 -3.45 -13.93
N HIS A 22 4.60 -2.13 -13.75
CA HIS A 22 5.86 -1.44 -14.00
C HIS A 22 5.98 -0.22 -13.08
N PHE A 23 5.96 -0.48 -11.77
CA PHE A 23 6.14 0.56 -10.78
C PHE A 23 7.61 0.93 -10.65
N GLY A 24 7.89 2.20 -10.32
CA GLY A 24 9.25 2.62 -9.99
C GLY A 24 9.81 1.86 -8.79
N MET A 25 8.93 1.56 -7.83
CA MET A 25 9.17 0.66 -6.72
C MET A 25 7.87 -0.08 -6.39
N PHE A 26 7.95 -1.39 -6.18
CA PHE A 26 6.84 -2.21 -5.72
C PHE A 26 7.30 -3.17 -4.63
N LEU A 27 6.45 -3.37 -3.63
CA LEU A 27 6.58 -4.38 -2.58
C LEU A 27 5.32 -5.23 -2.55
N SER A 28 5.48 -6.56 -2.51
CA SER A 28 4.38 -7.50 -2.28
C SER A 28 3.71 -7.22 -0.92
N ALA A 29 2.46 -7.63 -0.76
CA ALA A 29 1.78 -7.57 0.54
C ALA A 29 2.44 -8.47 1.61
N GLY A 30 3.27 -9.43 1.20
CA GLY A 30 4.09 -10.25 2.09
C GLY A 30 5.33 -9.52 2.63
N PHE A 31 5.65 -8.33 2.09
CA PHE A 31 6.82 -7.53 2.45
C PHE A 31 8.17 -8.25 2.28
N ASP A 32 8.19 -9.31 1.49
CA ASP A 32 9.34 -10.22 1.29
C ASP A 32 9.91 -10.12 -0.12
N GLN A 33 9.14 -9.60 -1.07
CA GLN A 33 9.49 -9.54 -2.49
C GLN A 33 9.07 -8.19 -3.07
N GLY A 34 9.83 -7.73 -4.04
CA GLY A 34 9.53 -6.49 -4.73
C GLY A 34 10.32 -6.32 -6.00
N HIS A 35 10.04 -5.22 -6.69
CA HIS A 35 10.84 -4.81 -7.83
C HIS A 35 11.04 -3.30 -7.89
N THR A 36 12.07 -2.86 -8.60
CA THR A 36 12.33 -1.46 -8.91
C THR A 36 12.64 -1.31 -10.39
N PHE A 37 12.04 -0.33 -11.03
CA PHE A 37 12.28 -0.01 -12.44
C PHE A 37 12.54 1.49 -12.59
N SER A 38 13.13 1.89 -13.72
CA SER A 38 13.13 3.28 -14.10
C SER A 38 11.69 3.76 -14.31
N CYS A 39 11.32 4.94 -13.79
CA CYS A 39 9.98 5.48 -13.96
C CYS A 39 9.99 6.99 -14.22
N THR A 40 8.99 7.45 -14.97
CA THR A 40 8.87 8.87 -15.35
C THR A 40 8.22 9.72 -14.26
N THR A 41 7.40 9.13 -13.38
CA THR A 41 6.72 9.86 -12.30
C THR A 41 7.69 10.62 -11.40
N PHE A 42 8.87 10.04 -11.14
CA PHE A 42 9.92 10.66 -10.35
C PHE A 42 11.21 10.91 -11.14
N ASN A 43 11.21 10.59 -12.45
CA ASN A 43 12.40 10.56 -13.29
C ASN A 43 13.56 9.77 -12.65
N SER A 44 13.22 8.66 -11.99
CA SER A 44 14.16 7.84 -11.22
C SER A 44 14.71 6.68 -12.06
N PRO A 45 15.98 6.28 -11.86
CA PRO A 45 16.50 5.02 -12.40
C PRO A 45 15.99 3.83 -11.57
N CYS A 46 16.42 2.62 -11.95
CA CYS A 46 16.31 1.45 -11.08
C CYS A 46 17.08 1.72 -9.77
N LEU A 47 16.48 1.42 -8.62
CA LEU A 47 16.99 1.80 -7.31
C LEU A 47 17.95 0.77 -6.71
N SER A 48 18.16 -0.34 -7.42
CA SER A 48 19.03 -1.45 -7.00
C SER A 48 19.77 -2.01 -8.21
N LYS A 49 20.77 -2.87 -7.96
CA LYS A 49 21.60 -3.46 -9.02
C LYS A 49 20.79 -4.34 -9.98
N THR A 50 19.76 -5.00 -9.47
CA THR A 50 18.83 -5.86 -10.21
C THR A 50 17.43 -5.36 -10.03
N SER A 51 16.54 -5.56 -11.00
CA SER A 51 15.16 -5.10 -10.87
C SER A 51 14.39 -5.80 -9.76
N GLN A 52 14.71 -7.04 -9.42
CA GLN A 52 14.09 -7.77 -8.31
C GLN A 52 14.81 -7.49 -7.00
N ILE A 53 14.03 -7.30 -5.92
CA ILE A 53 14.54 -7.03 -4.58
C ILE A 53 13.86 -7.93 -3.55
N ILE A 54 14.62 -8.26 -2.49
CA ILE A 54 14.16 -8.98 -1.31
C ILE A 54 14.56 -8.11 -0.12
N PRO A 55 13.63 -7.35 0.49
CA PRO A 55 13.94 -6.51 1.63
C PRO A 55 14.29 -7.35 2.86
N GLU A 56 15.40 -7.02 3.54
CA GLU A 56 15.72 -7.63 4.84
C GLU A 56 15.00 -6.92 5.99
N VAL A 57 14.88 -5.59 5.90
CA VAL A 57 14.25 -4.73 6.91
C VAL A 57 13.48 -3.62 6.20
N ILE A 58 12.27 -3.33 6.69
CA ILE A 58 11.45 -2.21 6.22
C ILE A 58 11.07 -1.36 7.43
N GLU A 59 11.40 -0.06 7.37
CA GLU A 59 11.09 0.91 8.42
C GLU A 59 10.12 1.97 7.89
N CYS A 60 9.16 2.39 8.73
CA CYS A 60 8.20 3.44 8.42
C CYS A 60 8.19 4.48 9.54
N TRP A 61 8.39 5.75 9.18
CA TRP A 61 8.57 6.84 10.13
C TRP A 61 7.43 7.86 10.01
N GLY A 62 6.69 8.07 11.10
CA GLY A 62 5.68 9.12 11.19
C GLY A 62 6.30 10.44 11.64
N VAL A 63 6.30 11.46 10.79
CA VAL A 63 6.82 12.79 11.16
C VAL A 63 5.73 13.60 11.86
N VAL A 64 5.99 14.01 13.11
CA VAL A 64 5.08 14.86 13.90
C VAL A 64 5.70 16.25 14.05
N ARG A 65 4.94 17.32 13.76
CA ARG A 65 5.41 18.68 13.99
C ARG A 65 5.41 18.97 15.49
N LYS A 66 6.56 19.44 16.00
CA LYS A 66 6.72 19.87 17.39
C LYS A 66 5.69 20.96 17.71
N GLY A 67 4.85 20.73 18.73
CA GLY A 67 3.80 21.67 19.15
C GLY A 67 2.36 21.34 18.70
N MET A 68 2.15 20.30 17.86
CA MET A 68 0.81 19.79 17.51
C MET A 68 0.38 18.59 18.37
N GLU A 69 0.85 18.49 19.62
CA GLU A 69 0.57 17.33 20.47
C GLU A 69 -0.84 17.34 21.10
N GLN A 70 -1.66 18.39 20.92
CA GLN A 70 -2.83 18.58 21.80
C GLN A 70 -4.23 18.75 21.20
N ASP A 71 -4.46 18.66 19.89
CA ASP A 71 -5.84 18.65 19.33
C ASP A 71 -6.17 17.37 18.54
N LYS A 72 -5.75 16.20 19.05
CA LYS A 72 -6.16 14.88 18.52
C LYS A 72 -7.52 14.43 19.07
N GLN A 73 -8.41 15.34 19.48
CA GLN A 73 -9.76 14.92 19.90
C GLN A 73 -10.60 14.42 18.71
N ASP A 74 -10.31 14.89 17.49
CA ASP A 74 -10.99 14.47 16.25
C ASP A 74 -10.24 13.41 15.44
N ALA A 75 -9.07 12.96 15.90
CA ALA A 75 -8.42 11.80 15.29
C ALA A 75 -9.25 10.57 15.67
N VAL A 76 -10.05 10.07 14.71
CA VAL A 76 -10.81 8.84 14.84
C VAL A 76 -9.90 7.77 15.44
N LYS A 77 -10.35 7.06 16.49
CA LYS A 77 -9.53 6.09 17.22
C LYS A 77 -9.48 4.74 16.48
N GLY A 78 -8.47 3.94 16.80
CA GLY A 78 -8.33 2.58 16.26
C GLY A 78 -7.69 2.50 14.87
N THR A 79 -7.35 1.29 14.43
CA THR A 79 -6.80 1.03 13.09
C THR A 79 -7.88 1.15 12.02
N VAL A 80 -7.48 1.32 10.75
CA VAL A 80 -8.43 1.27 9.62
C VAL A 80 -9.22 -0.05 9.65
N LEU A 81 -8.56 -1.18 9.94
CA LEU A 81 -9.21 -2.49 10.00
C LEU A 81 -10.28 -2.58 11.09
N GLU A 82 -10.06 -1.94 12.24
CA GLU A 82 -11.06 -1.87 13.32
C GLU A 82 -12.26 -1.02 12.92
N ARG A 83 -12.02 0.13 12.30
CA ARG A 83 -13.09 1.06 11.87
C ARG A 83 -13.99 0.47 10.79
N PHE A 84 -13.44 -0.36 9.91
CA PHE A 84 -14.18 -1.01 8.82
C PHE A 84 -14.55 -2.47 9.16
N LYS A 85 -14.56 -2.85 10.44
CA LYS A 85 -14.83 -4.25 10.85
C LYS A 85 -16.24 -4.71 10.45
N GLU A 86 -17.27 -3.90 10.72
CA GLU A 86 -18.68 -4.24 10.43
C GLU A 86 -18.92 -4.35 8.92
N ASP A 87 -18.46 -3.37 8.14
CA ASP A 87 -18.55 -3.40 6.68
C ASP A 87 -17.85 -4.63 6.09
N ARG A 88 -16.66 -4.99 6.60
CA ARG A 88 -15.96 -6.22 6.18
C ARG A 88 -16.74 -7.49 6.53
N HIS A 89 -17.36 -7.54 7.71
CA HIS A 89 -18.21 -8.67 8.09
C HIS A 89 -19.45 -8.79 7.19
N MET A 90 -20.08 -7.67 6.85
CA MET A 90 -21.19 -7.63 5.89
C MET A 90 -20.74 -8.10 4.51
N LEU A 91 -19.62 -7.58 3.99
CA LEU A 91 -19.05 -8.02 2.71
C LEU A 91 -18.72 -9.51 2.72
N ASN A 92 -18.30 -10.07 3.87
CA ASN A 92 -18.02 -11.50 4.01
C ASN A 92 -19.30 -12.34 4.00
N MET A 93 -20.35 -11.91 4.70
CA MET A 93 -21.65 -12.59 4.71
C MET A 93 -22.32 -12.60 3.33
N VAL A 94 -22.10 -11.55 2.52
CA VAL A 94 -22.62 -11.47 1.14
C VAL A 94 -21.70 -12.21 0.13
N GLY A 95 -20.59 -12.79 0.60
CA GLY A 95 -19.66 -13.57 -0.25
C GLY A 95 -18.75 -12.74 -1.14
N ILE A 96 -18.69 -11.42 -0.93
CA ILE A 96 -17.90 -10.48 -1.75
C ILE A 96 -16.53 -10.20 -1.13
N ALA A 97 -16.31 -10.53 0.15
CA ALA A 97 -15.04 -10.29 0.84
C ALA A 97 -13.84 -11.00 0.20
N ASN A 98 -14.07 -12.11 -0.52
CA ASN A 98 -13.04 -12.90 -1.18
C ASN A 98 -13.15 -12.84 -2.72
N ALA A 99 -13.78 -11.81 -3.31
CA ALA A 99 -13.88 -11.66 -4.77
C ALA A 99 -12.53 -11.29 -5.43
N SER A 100 -11.41 -11.78 -4.89
CA SER A 100 -10.03 -11.46 -5.28
C SER A 100 -9.12 -12.68 -5.11
N GLU A 101 -9.67 -13.89 -4.95
CA GLU A 101 -8.93 -15.14 -5.03
C GLU A 101 -8.90 -15.66 -6.48
#